data_AF-A0A523EQ79-F1
#
_entry.id   AF-A0A523EQ79-F1
#
_cell.length_a   1.000
_cell.length_b   1.000
_cell.length_c   1.000
_cell.angle_alpha   90.00
_cell.angle_beta   90.00
_cell.angle_gamma   90.00
#
_symmetry.space_group_name_H-M   'P 1'
#
loop_
_entity.id
_entity.type
_entity.pdbx_description
1 polymer ?
#
loop_
_entity_poly.entity_id
_entity_poly.type
_entity_poly.pdbx_seq_one_letter_code
_entity_poly.pdbx_strand_id
1 'polypeptide(L)' 'FQGLQDRVVLPEQSESMYQALVSRNVPTALLTFPEEGHGFRQETTIRSCLESELAFYRRVLGITSAEPFAKLDIKNLP' A
#
# COMPACT_ATOMS: atom_id res chain seq x y z
N PHE A 1 1.45 -3.60 -0.08
CA PHE A 1 0.49 -4.10 -1.08
C PHE A 1 0.43 -5.61 -0.97
N GLN A 2 -0.72 -6.25 -1.17
CA GLN A 2 -0.86 -7.70 -1.04
C GLN A 2 -1.88 -8.26 -2.03
N GLY A 3 -1.53 -9.35 -2.73
CA GLY A 3 -2.49 -10.14 -3.51
C GLY A 3 -3.18 -11.16 -2.61
N LEU A 4 -4.50 -11.30 -2.70
CA LEU A 4 -5.25 -12.25 -1.85
C LEU A 4 -5.14 -13.72 -2.32
N GLN A 5 -4.63 -13.95 -3.53
CA GLN A 5 -4.33 -15.29 -4.06
C GLN A 5 -2.85 -15.67 -3.90
N ASP A 6 -2.06 -14.87 -3.16
CA ASP A 6 -0.65 -15.15 -2.91
C ASP A 6 -0.50 -16.41 -2.03
N ARG A 7 0.26 -17.39 -2.55
CA ARG A 7 0.56 -18.67 -1.89
C ARG A 7 2.02 -18.77 -1.41
N VAL A 8 2.84 -17.78 -1.72
CA VAL A 8 4.26 -17.67 -1.31
C VAL A 8 4.35 -16.84 -0.04
N VAL A 9 3.76 -15.64 -0.05
CA VAL A 9 3.64 -14.75 1.10
C VAL A 9 2.16 -14.57 1.41
N LEU A 10 1.68 -15.30 2.42
CA LEU A 10 0.25 -15.36 2.74
C LEU A 10 -0.30 -13.97 3.16
N PRO A 11 -1.53 -13.62 2.77
CA PRO A 11 -2.12 -12.30 3.08
C PRO A 11 -2.12 -11.92 4.56
N GLU A 12 -2.28 -12.92 5.44
CA GLU A 12 -2.25 -12.75 6.90
C GLU A 12 -0.93 -12.15 7.40
N GLN A 13 0.20 -12.38 6.71
CA GLN A 13 1.48 -11.81 7.09
C GLN A 13 1.49 -10.28 6.90
N SER A 14 0.96 -9.80 5.77
CA SER A 14 0.80 -8.37 5.50
C SER A 14 -0.21 -7.71 6.45
N GLU A 15 -1.32 -8.40 6.75
CA GLU A 15 -2.31 -7.91 7.72
C GLU A 15 -1.73 -7.81 9.13
N SER A 16 -1.04 -8.84 9.60
CA SER A 16 -0.38 -8.86 10.92
C SER A 16 0.63 -7.71 11.05
N MET A 17 1.46 -7.49 10.01
CA MET A 17 2.40 -6.39 9.99
C MET A 17 1.70 -5.02 10.01
N TYR A 18 0.64 -4.85 9.22
CA TYR A 18 -0.15 -3.62 9.19
C TYR A 18 -0.74 -3.30 10.57
N GLN A 19 -1.38 -4.27 11.22
CA GLN A 19 -1.94 -4.08 12.56
C GLN A 19 -0.86 -3.74 13.60
N ALA A 20 0.31 -4.40 13.53
CA ALA A 20 1.43 -4.10 14.41
C ALA A 20 1.95 -2.66 14.23
N LEU A 21 2.05 -2.16 13.00
CA LEU A 21 2.47 -0.78 12.70
C LEU A 21 1.42 0.23 13.15
N VAL A 22 0.14 -0.03 12.88
CA VAL A 22 -0.97 0.83 13.29
C VAL A 22 -1.00 0.97 14.82
N SER A 23 -0.87 -0.14 15.56
CA SER A 23 -0.86 -0.13 17.03
C SER A 23 0.29 0.67 17.65
N ARG A 24 1.38 0.84 16.91
CA ARG A 24 2.57 1.61 17.31
C ARG A 24 2.54 3.06 16.82
N ASN A 25 1.39 3.51 16.31
CA ASN A 25 1.21 4.86 15.77
C ASN A 25 2.20 5.20 14.63
N VAL A 26 2.60 4.20 13.83
CA VAL A 26 3.47 4.40 12.67
C VAL A 26 2.60 4.72 11.45
N PRO A 27 2.95 5.75 10.63
CA PRO A 27 2.24 6.04 9.39
C PRO A 27 2.26 4.84 8.44
N THR A 28 1.11 4.29 8.08
CA THR A 28 1.04 3.05 7.28
C THR A 28 -0.26 2.97 6.49
N ALA A 29 -0.20 2.38 5.29
CA ALA A 29 -1.36 2.04 4.47
C ALA A 29 -1.25 0.57 4.00
N LEU A 30 -2.39 -0.12 3.93
CA LEU A 30 -2.48 -1.47 3.36
C LEU A 30 -3.51 -1.47 2.23
N LEU A 31 -3.07 -1.93 1.05
CA LEU A 31 -3.92 -2.17 -0.11
C LEU A 31 -3.85 -3.65 -0.48
N THR A 32 -5.02 -4.25 -0.66
CA THR A 32 -5.19 -5.66 -1.01
C THR A 32 -5.89 -5.80 -2.36
N PHE A 33 -5.50 -6.78 -3.15
CA PHE A 33 -6.02 -7.03 -4.50
C PHE A 33 -6.60 -8.46 -4.58
N PRO A 34 -7.93 -8.64 -4.71
CA PRO A 34 -8.57 -9.96 -4.65
C PRO A 34 -8.15 -10.94 -5.76
N GLU A 35 -7.89 -10.42 -6.94
CA GLU A 35 -7.62 -11.20 -8.15
C GLU A 35 -6.12 -11.40 -8.44
N GLU A 36 -5.26 -11.12 -7.46
CA GLU A 36 -3.80 -11.10 -7.63
C GLU A 36 -3.11 -12.08 -6.67
N GLY A 37 -2.05 -12.71 -7.17
CA GLY A 37 -1.21 -13.65 -6.43
C GLY A 37 0.15 -13.07 -6.05
N HIS A 38 1.18 -13.93 -6.02
CA HIS A 38 2.56 -13.50 -5.82
C HIS A 38 3.11 -12.81 -7.08
N GLY A 39 3.43 -11.53 -6.96
CA GLY A 39 3.83 -10.68 -8.09
C GLY A 39 2.64 -10.32 -8.98
N PHE A 40 2.29 -9.03 -9.02
CA PHE A 40 1.09 -8.55 -9.71
C PHE A 40 1.21 -8.63 -11.23
N ARG A 41 0.10 -8.94 -11.91
CA ARG A 41 0.06 -9.13 -13.36
C ARG A 41 -0.91 -8.20 -14.08
N GLN A 42 -1.99 -7.78 -13.43
CA GLN A 42 -2.96 -6.90 -14.06
C GLN A 42 -2.39 -5.48 -14.11
N GLU A 43 -2.48 -4.84 -15.29
CA GLU A 43 -2.02 -3.47 -15.48
C GLU A 43 -2.67 -2.52 -14.46
N THR A 44 -3.96 -2.71 -14.18
CA THR A 44 -4.74 -1.91 -13.23
C THR A 44 -4.18 -2.01 -11.81
N THR A 45 -3.83 -3.22 -11.35
CA THR A 45 -3.20 -3.43 -10.05
C THR A 45 -1.83 -2.77 -9.99
N ILE A 46 -1.00 -3.00 -11.02
CA ILE A 46 0.36 -2.46 -11.08
C ILE A 46 0.32 -0.94 -11.03
N ARG A 47 -0.53 -0.32 -11.85
CA ARG A 47 -0.76 1.13 -11.85
C ARG A 47 -1.21 1.64 -10.49
N SER A 48 -2.22 1.00 -9.88
CA SER A 48 -2.72 1.38 -8.56
C SER A 48 -1.64 1.30 -7.48
N CYS A 49 -0.77 0.28 -7.52
CA CYS A 49 0.36 0.16 -6.60
C CYS A 49 1.36 1.30 -6.78
N LEU A 50 1.79 1.57 -8.02
CA LEU A 50 2.77 2.63 -8.32
C LEU A 50 2.23 4.02 -7.94
N GLU A 51 0.97 4.31 -8.27
CA GLU A 51 0.35 5.58 -7.93
C GLU A 51 0.19 5.76 -6.41
N SER A 52 -0.18 4.70 -5.70
CA SER A 52 -0.30 4.70 -4.23
C SER A 52 1.05 4.80 -3.55
N GLU A 53 2.08 4.13 -4.07
CA GLU A 53 3.45 4.19 -3.58
C GLU A 53 4.01 5.62 -3.71
N LEU A 54 3.84 6.24 -4.88
CA LEU A 54 4.20 7.64 -5.09
C LEU A 54 3.47 8.57 -4.11
N ALA A 55 2.16 8.36 -3.92
CA ALA A 55 1.36 9.12 -2.97
C ALA A 55 1.89 8.97 -1.53
N PHE A 56 2.24 7.75 -1.13
CA PHE A 56 2.81 7.47 0.18
C PHE A 56 4.14 8.22 0.38
N TYR A 57 5.06 8.13 -0.59
CA TYR A 57 6.34 8.84 -0.52
C TYR A 57 6.16 10.35 -0.46
N ARG A 58 5.29 10.93 -1.31
CA ARG A 58 5.03 12.37 -1.28
C ARG A 58 4.51 12.84 0.07
N ARG A 59 3.59 12.08 0.68
CA ARG A 59 3.00 12.42 1.99
C ARG A 59 3.96 12.22 3.16
N VAL A 60 4.62 11.08 3.24
CA VAL A 60 5.46 10.71 4.40
C VAL A 60 6.80 11.42 4.38
N LEU A 61 7.39 11.63 3.20
CA LEU A 61 8.69 12.32 3.04
C LEU A 61 8.54 13.84 2.81
N GLY A 62 7.32 14.36 2.73
CA GLY A 62 7.07 15.79 2.50
C GLY A 62 7.52 16.30 1.13
N ILE A 63 7.52 15.43 0.10
CA ILE A 63 7.94 15.80 -1.26
C ILE A 63 6.81 16.60 -1.91
N THR A 64 7.08 17.87 -2.22
CA THR A 64 6.14 18.76 -2.89
C THR A 64 6.30 18.71 -4.41
N SER A 65 5.18 18.67 -5.12
CA SER A 65 5.10 18.74 -6.58
C SER A 65 3.77 19.38 -6.99
N ALA A 66 3.74 20.04 -8.14
CA ALA A 66 2.51 20.56 -8.74
C ALA A 66 1.67 19.45 -9.39
N GLU A 67 2.26 18.28 -9.65
CA GLU A 67 1.55 17.16 -10.25
C GLU A 67 0.58 16.52 -9.27
N PRO A 68 -0.67 16.25 -9.68
CA PRO A 68 -1.60 15.49 -8.84
C PRO A 68 -1.09 14.06 -8.61
N PHE A 69 -1.50 13.47 -7.50
CA PHE A 69 -1.21 12.07 -7.17
C PHE A 69 -2.42 11.42 -6.51
N ALA A 70 -2.46 10.09 -6.51
CA ALA A 70 -3.58 9.33 -5.97
C ALA A 70 -3.86 9.70 -4.50
N LYS A 71 -5.15 9.70 -4.14
CA LYS A 71 -5.55 9.82 -2.74
C LYS A 71 -5.31 8.47 -2.07
N LEU A 72 -4.48 8.46 -1.03
CA LEU A 72 -4.18 7.28 -0.23
C LEU A 72 -4.59 7.52 1.21
N ASP A 73 -5.34 6.59 1.80
CA ASP A 73 -5.64 6.59 3.24
C ASP A 73 -4.43 6.03 4.00
N ILE A 74 -3.65 6.92 4.60
CA ILE A 74 -2.48 6.56 5.41
C ILE A 74 -2.88 6.72 6.88
N LYS A 75 -3.01 5.59 7.58
CA LYS A 75 -3.28 5.61 9.03
C LYS A 75 -2.10 6.23 9.77
N ASN A 76 -2.41 6.92 10.85
CA ASN A 76 -1.42 7.58 11.74
C ASN A 76 -0.52 8.62 11.04
N LEU A 77 -0.91 9.12 9.86
CA LEU A 77 -0.22 10.26 9.27
C LEU A 77 -0.54 11.53 10.10
N PRO A 78 0.48 12.31 10.53
CA PRO A 78 0.28 13.52 11.34
C PRO A 78 -0.57 14.61 10.68
#